data_AF-A0A3A8Q7Y9-F1
#
_entry.id   AF-A0A3A8Q7Y9-F1
#
_cell.length_a   1.000
_cell.length_b   1.000
_cell.length_c   1.000
_cell.angle_alpha   90.00
_cell.angle_beta   90.00
_cell.angle_gamma   90.00
#
_symmetry.space_group_name_H-M   'P 1'
#
loop_
_entity.id
_entity.type
_entity.pdbx_description
1 polymer ?
#
loop_
_entity_poly.entity_id
_entity_poly.type
_entity_poly.pdbx_seq_one_letter_code
_entity_poly.pdbx_strand_id
1 'polypeptide(L)'
;MDASDLEGASRYFEHRAVQALMDGDTWTGLVTPLTGERGAVWGARTTCRDAEGTLRQSVYVLASHRGQGHLSRYVAATDLPFVTGPDCDLEAYFTKRGVPYSVSGRFTTTREYRAIERHYGSRRAVRSGVDYMSHIDEGLGVLRHFNASDAARRAWCLHPLVQADGDLAESFPRLHEFTDSPQVLALAMEYRNIANAYLSHREVASTDDIALGPLPDVADMLRADKVQNYKDFLLHHRESHPRRSALDRYFRLWLDRLSVSREVFATLFARLQVRPEKIPLDG
;
A
#
# COMPACT_ATOMS: atom_id res chain seq x y z
N MET A 1 -13.35 10.16 3.69
CA MET A 1 -12.83 11.51 3.92
C MET A 1 -13.70 12.48 3.13
N ASP A 2 -14.29 13.48 3.78
CA ASP A 2 -15.10 14.52 3.13
C ASP A 2 -14.31 15.83 3.01
N ALA A 3 -13.32 15.83 2.13
CA ALA A 3 -12.53 17.03 1.84
C ALA A 3 -13.40 18.15 1.25
N SER A 4 -13.26 19.33 1.84
CA SER A 4 -13.91 20.58 1.44
C SER A 4 -13.00 21.50 0.60
N ASP A 5 -11.71 21.17 0.48
CA ASP A 5 -10.69 21.97 -0.19
C ASP A 5 -9.72 21.10 -1.01
N LEU A 6 -8.83 21.77 -1.75
CA LEU A 6 -7.84 21.12 -2.61
C LEU A 6 -6.78 20.36 -1.82
N GLU A 7 -6.42 20.81 -0.61
CA GLU A 7 -5.42 20.16 0.22
C GLU A 7 -5.92 18.79 0.71
N GLY A 8 -7.17 18.73 1.18
CA GLY A 8 -7.83 17.49 1.53
C GLY A 8 -8.03 16.57 0.33
N ALA A 9 -8.34 17.11 -0.85
CA ALA A 9 -8.41 16.32 -2.08
C ALA A 9 -7.03 15.74 -2.49
N SER A 10 -5.95 16.51 -2.32
CA SER A 10 -4.58 16.04 -2.57
C SER A 10 -4.21 14.90 -1.63
N ARG A 11 -4.45 15.04 -0.32
CA ARG A 11 -4.23 13.94 0.65
C ARG A 11 -5.05 12.70 0.31
N TYR A 12 -6.29 12.88 -0.12
CA TYR A 12 -7.12 11.79 -0.61
C TYR A 12 -6.45 11.05 -1.77
N PHE A 13 -5.94 11.77 -2.77
CA PHE A 13 -5.25 11.15 -3.90
C PHE A 13 -3.94 10.47 -3.51
N GLU A 14 -3.16 11.05 -2.60
CA GLU A 14 -1.94 10.43 -2.05
C GLU A 14 -2.26 9.08 -1.40
N HIS A 15 -3.27 9.04 -0.51
CA HIS A 15 -3.67 7.80 0.15
C HIS A 15 -4.14 6.74 -0.85
N ARG A 16 -4.97 7.14 -1.83
CA ARG A 16 -5.43 6.23 -2.89
C ARG A 16 -4.30 5.75 -3.77
N ALA A 17 -3.29 6.57 -4.03
CA ALA A 17 -2.14 6.21 -4.82
C ALA A 17 -1.27 5.15 -4.12
N VAL A 18 -1.17 5.18 -2.78
CA VAL A 18 -0.53 4.10 -2.02
C VAL A 18 -1.33 2.81 -2.13
N GLN A 19 -2.66 2.87 -1.94
CA GLN A 19 -3.52 1.69 -2.12
C GLN A 19 -3.38 1.10 -3.53
N ALA A 20 -3.36 1.93 -4.57
CA ALA A 20 -3.31 1.50 -5.95
C ALA A 20 -2.01 0.74 -6.33
N LEU A 21 -0.97 0.79 -5.49
CA LEU A 21 0.25 -0.02 -5.66
C LEU A 21 -0.07 -1.51 -5.73
N MET A 22 -1.08 -1.98 -5.00
CA MET A 22 -1.49 -3.39 -4.98
C MET A 22 -2.05 -3.90 -6.32
N ASP A 23 -2.48 -2.98 -7.18
CA ASP A 23 -3.02 -3.26 -8.51
C ASP A 23 -2.07 -2.89 -9.64
N GLY A 24 -0.88 -2.41 -9.30
CA GLY A 24 0.15 -2.15 -10.29
C GLY A 24 0.21 -0.70 -10.75
N ASP A 25 -0.65 0.16 -10.21
CA ASP A 25 -0.75 1.54 -10.66
C ASP A 25 0.45 2.38 -10.19
N THR A 26 0.75 3.44 -10.93
CA THR A 26 1.78 4.44 -10.61
C THR A 26 1.20 5.84 -10.72
N TRP A 27 1.17 6.56 -9.60
CA TRP A 27 0.66 7.92 -9.53
C TRP A 27 1.65 8.94 -10.13
N THR A 28 1.14 9.96 -10.82
CA THR A 28 1.97 11.00 -11.44
C THR A 28 2.37 12.10 -10.46
N GLY A 29 1.75 12.17 -9.28
CA GLY A 29 2.01 13.20 -8.27
C GLY A 29 1.32 14.55 -8.55
N LEU A 30 0.73 14.75 -9.74
CA LEU A 30 0.10 16.03 -10.10
C LEU A 30 -1.38 16.06 -9.70
N VAL A 31 -1.75 17.03 -8.87
CA VAL A 31 -3.15 17.35 -8.56
C VAL A 31 -3.53 18.65 -9.26
N THR A 32 -4.47 18.59 -10.18
CA THR A 32 -4.95 19.76 -10.94
C THR A 32 -6.33 20.19 -10.43
N PRO A 33 -6.51 21.47 -10.03
CA PRO A 33 -7.83 22.00 -9.69
C PRO A 33 -8.79 21.91 -10.88
N LEU A 34 -10.05 21.61 -10.61
CA LEU A 34 -11.13 21.65 -11.59
C LEU A 34 -12.03 22.85 -11.29
N THR A 35 -12.15 23.76 -12.26
CA THR A 35 -12.91 24.99 -12.14
C THR A 35 -14.17 24.98 -12.99
N GLY A 36 -15.19 25.71 -12.56
CA GLY A 36 -16.41 25.96 -13.35
C GLY A 36 -16.28 27.23 -14.19
N GLU A 37 -17.35 27.57 -14.90
CA GLU A 37 -17.41 28.73 -15.82
C GLU A 37 -17.08 30.08 -15.14
N ARG A 38 -17.34 30.20 -13.84
CA ARG A 38 -17.05 31.42 -13.04
C ARG A 38 -15.71 31.36 -12.30
N GLY A 39 -14.84 30.41 -12.66
CA GLY A 39 -13.53 30.22 -12.02
C GLY A 39 -13.57 29.56 -10.64
N ALA A 40 -14.75 29.28 -10.07
CA ALA A 40 -14.88 28.59 -8.79
C ALA A 40 -14.37 27.14 -8.90
N VAL A 41 -13.49 26.74 -7.98
CA VAL A 41 -12.96 25.38 -7.88
C VAL A 41 -14.04 24.48 -7.29
N TRP A 42 -14.47 23.46 -8.05
CA TRP A 42 -15.48 22.50 -7.60
C TRP A 42 -14.89 21.13 -7.25
N GLY A 43 -13.66 20.87 -7.67
CA GLY A 43 -13.03 19.57 -7.55
C GLY A 43 -11.54 19.60 -7.83
N ALA A 44 -10.95 18.43 -7.82
CA ALA A 44 -9.58 18.20 -8.25
C ALA A 44 -9.52 16.93 -9.09
N ARG A 45 -8.55 16.88 -9.99
CA ARG A 45 -8.18 15.65 -10.70
C ARG A 45 -6.74 15.29 -10.44
N THR A 46 -6.45 14.01 -10.58
CA THR A 46 -5.08 13.52 -10.72
C THR A 46 -5.01 12.44 -11.79
N THR A 47 -3.80 12.01 -12.14
CA THR A 47 -3.57 10.95 -13.11
C THR A 47 -2.66 9.86 -12.56
N CYS A 48 -2.84 8.66 -13.08
CA CYS A 48 -1.96 7.52 -12.83
C CYS A 48 -1.77 6.73 -14.12
N ARG A 49 -0.75 5.88 -14.14
CA ARG A 49 -0.60 4.83 -15.15
C ARG A 49 -0.98 3.51 -14.53
N ASP A 50 -1.82 2.73 -15.20
CA ASP A 50 -2.10 1.36 -14.77
C ASP A 50 -0.92 0.41 -15.03
N ALA A 51 -1.07 -0.86 -14.67
CA ALA A 51 -0.05 -1.88 -14.87
C ALA A 51 0.35 -2.06 -16.35
N GLU A 52 -0.57 -1.77 -17.27
CA GLU A 52 -0.37 -1.80 -18.72
C GLU A 52 0.22 -0.49 -19.27
N GLY A 53 0.41 0.53 -18.43
CA GLY A 53 0.97 1.84 -18.79
C GLY A 53 -0.06 2.86 -19.31
N THR A 54 -1.34 2.49 -19.34
CA THR A 54 -2.46 3.34 -19.78
C THR A 54 -2.63 4.50 -18.81
N LEU A 55 -2.64 5.72 -19.33
CA LEU A 55 -2.91 6.91 -18.54
C LEU A 55 -4.39 6.99 -18.18
N ARG A 56 -4.70 7.02 -16.88
CA ARG A 56 -6.05 7.16 -16.34
C ARG A 56 -6.15 8.38 -15.44
N GLN A 57 -7.38 8.83 -15.19
CA GLN A 57 -7.67 9.91 -14.25
C GLN A 57 -8.56 9.48 -13.10
N SER A 58 -8.32 10.07 -11.93
CA SER A 58 -9.25 10.06 -10.81
C SER A 58 -9.71 11.48 -10.55
N VAL A 59 -11.00 11.65 -10.26
CA VAL A 59 -11.61 12.95 -9.96
C VAL A 59 -12.21 12.90 -8.57
N TYR A 60 -11.97 13.97 -7.81
CA TYR A 60 -12.56 14.20 -6.50
C TYR A 60 -13.44 15.45 -6.56
N VAL A 61 -14.70 15.32 -6.16
CA VAL A 61 -15.65 16.44 -6.05
C VAL A 61 -15.66 16.93 -4.61
N LEU A 62 -15.34 18.22 -4.42
CA LEU A 62 -15.32 18.84 -3.09
C LEU A 62 -16.71 18.73 -2.45
N ALA A 63 -16.77 18.52 -1.14
CA ALA A 63 -18.01 18.24 -0.43
C ALA A 63 -19.12 19.28 -0.69
N SER A 64 -18.75 20.57 -0.72
CA SER A 64 -19.66 21.70 -1.02
C SER A 64 -20.22 21.72 -2.44
N HIS A 65 -19.67 20.92 -3.36
CA HIS A 65 -20.01 20.90 -4.79
C HIS A 65 -20.67 19.59 -5.25
N ARG A 66 -20.82 18.61 -4.35
CA ARG A 66 -21.50 17.34 -4.66
C ARG A 66 -22.98 17.59 -4.98
N GLY A 67 -23.53 16.80 -5.91
CA GLY A 67 -24.92 16.94 -6.37
C GLY A 67 -25.18 18.08 -7.37
N GLN A 68 -24.19 18.92 -7.70
CA GLN A 68 -24.36 20.07 -8.62
C GLN A 68 -24.11 19.74 -10.11
N GLY A 69 -23.97 18.45 -10.45
CA GLY A 69 -23.77 17.98 -11.83
C GLY A 69 -22.38 18.25 -12.42
N HIS A 70 -21.41 18.75 -11.65
CA HIS A 70 -20.05 19.06 -12.15
C HIS A 70 -19.34 17.83 -12.70
N LEU A 71 -19.35 16.71 -11.96
CA LEU A 71 -18.73 15.46 -12.43
C LEU A 71 -19.37 14.96 -13.73
N SER A 72 -20.69 15.07 -13.88
CA SER A 72 -21.37 14.65 -15.10
C SER A 72 -20.98 15.47 -16.33
N ARG A 73 -20.88 16.80 -16.18
CA ARG A 73 -20.36 17.67 -17.24
C ARG A 73 -18.90 17.34 -17.57
N TYR A 74 -18.07 17.14 -16.53
CA TYR A 74 -16.66 16.80 -16.70
C TYR A 74 -16.46 15.49 -17.47
N VAL A 75 -17.17 14.43 -17.06
CA VAL A 75 -17.15 13.11 -17.70
C VAL A 75 -17.57 13.18 -19.17
N ALA A 76 -18.54 14.02 -19.51
CA ALA A 76 -18.97 14.20 -20.91
C ALA A 76 -17.96 14.98 -21.77
N ALA A 77 -17.02 15.70 -21.17
CA ALA A 77 -16.09 16.60 -21.86
C ALA A 77 -14.65 16.06 -21.92
N THR A 78 -14.38 14.87 -21.37
CA THR A 78 -13.04 14.31 -21.28
C THR A 78 -12.95 12.96 -21.97
N ASP A 79 -11.86 12.76 -22.72
CA ASP A 79 -11.58 11.48 -23.39
C ASP A 79 -10.70 10.55 -22.54
N LEU A 80 -10.21 11.00 -21.39
CA LEU A 80 -9.29 10.21 -20.58
C LEU A 80 -10.05 9.17 -19.75
N PRO A 81 -9.68 7.87 -19.79
CA PRO A 81 -10.34 6.83 -19.01
C PRO A 81 -10.20 7.07 -17.52
N PHE A 82 -11.18 6.60 -16.75
CA PHE A 82 -11.20 6.78 -15.30
C PHE A 82 -10.55 5.61 -14.56
N VAL A 83 -10.03 5.91 -13.37
CA VAL A 83 -9.78 4.93 -12.32
C VAL A 83 -10.60 5.33 -11.10
N THR A 84 -11.19 4.36 -10.41
CA THR A 84 -11.97 4.59 -9.19
C THR A 84 -11.72 3.50 -8.15
N GLY A 85 -12.13 3.76 -6.90
CA GLY A 85 -12.08 2.80 -5.81
C GLY A 85 -13.43 2.08 -5.65
N PRO A 86 -13.46 0.88 -5.02
CA PRO A 86 -14.69 0.12 -4.81
C PRO A 86 -15.68 0.81 -3.84
N ASP A 87 -15.21 1.76 -3.05
CA ASP A 87 -15.96 2.51 -2.03
C ASP A 87 -16.42 3.90 -2.49
N CYS A 88 -16.23 4.23 -3.78
CA CYS A 88 -16.64 5.52 -4.35
C CYS A 88 -18.05 5.50 -4.97
N ASP A 89 -18.69 4.33 -5.12
CA ASP A 89 -19.98 4.13 -5.81
C ASP A 89 -20.05 4.68 -7.26
N LEU A 90 -18.89 4.94 -7.87
CA LEU A 90 -18.80 5.48 -9.24
C LEU A 90 -18.82 4.40 -10.31
N GLU A 91 -18.60 3.13 -9.96
CA GLU A 91 -18.60 2.01 -10.89
C GLU A 91 -19.93 1.93 -11.66
N ALA A 92 -21.06 1.82 -10.96
CA ALA A 92 -22.38 1.77 -11.60
C ALA A 92 -22.70 3.03 -12.42
N TYR A 93 -22.22 4.19 -11.97
CA TYR A 93 -22.37 5.47 -12.69
C TYR A 93 -21.63 5.44 -14.04
N PHE A 94 -20.39 4.95 -14.07
CA PHE A 94 -19.58 4.84 -15.28
C PHE A 94 -20.12 3.77 -16.23
N THR A 95 -20.49 2.59 -15.71
CA THR A 95 -21.11 1.51 -16.51
C THR A 95 -22.36 2.02 -17.24
N LYS A 96 -23.27 2.69 -16.54
CA LYS A 96 -24.52 3.22 -17.11
C LYS A 96 -24.29 4.21 -18.25
N ARG A 97 -23.14 4.89 -18.27
CA ARG A 97 -22.82 5.93 -19.27
C ARG A 97 -21.82 5.48 -20.33
N GLY A 98 -21.39 4.21 -20.31
CA GLY A 98 -20.39 3.71 -21.25
C GLY A 98 -19.04 4.42 -21.13
N VAL A 99 -18.71 4.98 -19.96
CA VAL A 99 -17.44 5.67 -19.72
C VAL A 99 -16.36 4.60 -19.52
N PRO A 100 -15.22 4.65 -20.22
CA PRO A 100 -14.12 3.72 -19.95
C PRO A 100 -13.56 3.94 -18.55
N TYR A 101 -13.52 2.87 -17.73
CA TYR A 101 -12.96 2.94 -16.37
C TYR A 101 -12.26 1.64 -15.97
N SER A 102 -11.45 1.72 -14.90
CA SER A 102 -11.00 0.57 -14.12
C SER A 102 -11.31 0.80 -12.64
N VAL A 103 -11.37 -0.29 -11.87
CA VAL A 103 -11.50 -0.23 -10.42
C VAL A 103 -10.20 -0.70 -9.81
N SER A 104 -9.53 0.22 -9.09
CA SER A 104 -8.32 -0.03 -8.34
C SER A 104 -8.67 -0.22 -6.86
N GLY A 105 -7.90 -1.03 -6.16
CA GLY A 105 -8.09 -1.40 -4.77
C GLY A 105 -9.22 -2.40 -4.52
N ARG A 106 -9.62 -3.26 -5.48
CA ARG A 106 -10.68 -4.27 -5.20
C ARG A 106 -10.32 -5.18 -4.01
N PHE A 107 -9.04 -5.43 -3.81
CA PHE A 107 -8.53 -6.22 -2.69
C PHE A 107 -8.86 -5.62 -1.31
N THR A 108 -9.11 -4.30 -1.23
CA THR A 108 -9.52 -3.62 0.02
C THR A 108 -10.88 -4.07 0.54
N THR A 109 -11.66 -4.78 -0.28
CA THR A 109 -12.96 -5.35 0.11
C THR A 109 -12.85 -6.69 0.84
N THR A 110 -11.65 -7.29 0.88
CA THR A 110 -11.41 -8.55 1.60
C THR A 110 -11.62 -8.39 3.11
N ARG A 111 -11.97 -9.50 3.77
CA ARG A 111 -12.25 -9.53 5.21
C ARG A 111 -11.00 -9.18 6.02
N GLU A 112 -9.85 -9.67 5.59
CA GLU A 112 -8.56 -9.48 6.23
C GLU A 112 -8.10 -8.02 6.13
N TYR A 113 -8.23 -7.40 4.96
CA TYR A 113 -7.92 -5.98 4.78
C TYR A 113 -8.78 -5.10 5.69
N ARG A 114 -10.09 -5.34 5.72
CA ARG A 114 -11.02 -4.61 6.60
C ARG A 114 -10.79 -4.89 8.09
N ALA A 115 -10.25 -6.06 8.44
CA ALA A 115 -9.89 -6.37 9.82
C ALA A 115 -8.72 -5.50 10.27
N ILE A 116 -7.64 -5.45 9.47
CA ILE A 116 -6.47 -4.64 9.82
C ILE A 116 -6.73 -3.14 9.71
N GLU A 117 -7.54 -2.70 8.74
CA GLU A 117 -7.98 -1.31 8.63
C GLU A 117 -8.70 -0.85 9.90
N ARG A 118 -9.63 -1.67 10.41
CA ARG A 118 -10.33 -1.36 11.67
C ARG A 118 -9.40 -1.37 12.87
N HIS A 119 -8.46 -2.32 12.92
CA HIS A 119 -7.50 -2.41 14.00
C HIS A 119 -6.59 -1.17 14.01
N TYR A 120 -5.96 -0.84 12.89
CA TYR A 120 -5.07 0.33 12.80
C TYR A 120 -5.81 1.65 12.92
N GLY A 121 -7.00 1.79 12.34
CA GLY A 121 -7.77 3.03 12.37
C GLY A 121 -6.94 4.20 11.84
N SER A 122 -6.84 5.27 12.61
CA SER A 122 -6.05 6.46 12.28
C SER A 122 -4.64 6.47 12.90
N ARG A 123 -4.13 5.32 13.35
CA ARG A 123 -2.81 5.23 13.99
C ARG A 123 -1.68 5.50 12.97
N ARG A 124 -0.70 6.27 13.43
CA ARG A 124 0.51 6.64 12.70
C ARG A 124 1.75 6.20 13.48
N ALA A 125 2.81 5.85 12.76
CA ALA A 125 4.11 5.61 13.36
C ALA A 125 4.64 6.90 14.03
N VAL A 126 5.00 6.82 15.31
CA VAL A 126 5.42 7.99 16.12
C VAL A 126 6.58 8.78 15.48
N ARG A 127 7.51 8.08 14.80
CA ARG A 127 8.74 8.69 14.30
C ARG A 127 8.64 9.20 12.87
N SER A 128 8.01 8.45 11.96
CA SER A 128 7.88 8.83 10.55
C SER A 128 6.59 9.60 10.26
N GLY A 129 5.57 9.53 11.13
CA GLY A 129 4.24 10.10 10.89
C GLY A 129 3.42 9.37 9.83
N VAL A 130 3.95 8.30 9.24
CA VAL A 130 3.31 7.49 8.21
C VAL A 130 2.17 6.67 8.84
N ASP A 131 1.05 6.56 8.14
CA ASP A 131 -0.09 5.74 8.57
C ASP A 131 0.29 4.25 8.59
N TYR A 132 -0.14 3.52 9.62
CA TYR A 132 0.15 2.08 9.66
C TYR A 132 -0.51 1.32 8.50
N MET A 133 -1.64 1.81 7.98
CA MET A 133 -2.24 1.24 6.78
C MET A 133 -1.38 1.40 5.52
N SER A 134 -0.58 2.47 5.42
CA SER A 134 0.36 2.62 4.29
C SER A 134 1.37 1.47 4.26
N HIS A 135 1.77 0.93 5.41
CA HIS A 135 2.63 -0.24 5.46
C HIS A 135 1.93 -1.50 4.93
N ILE A 136 0.63 -1.68 5.15
CA ILE A 136 -0.14 -2.78 4.55
C ILE A 136 -0.21 -2.61 3.04
N ASP A 137 -0.59 -1.42 2.57
CA ASP A 137 -0.80 -1.13 1.15
C ASP A 137 0.48 -1.24 0.32
N GLU A 138 1.59 -0.69 0.81
CA GLU A 138 2.89 -0.84 0.16
C GLU A 138 3.35 -2.30 0.11
N GLY A 139 3.12 -3.06 1.19
CA GLY A 139 3.46 -4.49 1.24
C GLY A 139 2.65 -5.30 0.24
N LEU A 140 1.37 -4.98 0.06
CA LEU A 140 0.56 -5.55 -1.02
C LEU A 140 1.11 -5.19 -2.41
N GLY A 141 1.68 -3.99 -2.58
CA GLY A 141 2.40 -3.61 -3.79
C GLY A 141 3.67 -4.44 -4.05
N VAL A 142 4.44 -4.75 -2.99
CA VAL A 142 5.60 -5.65 -3.09
C VAL A 142 5.17 -7.08 -3.41
N LEU A 143 4.15 -7.59 -2.73
CA LEU A 143 3.59 -8.93 -2.97
C LEU A 143 3.09 -9.08 -4.41
N ARG A 144 2.44 -8.05 -4.95
CA ARG A 144 2.06 -8.02 -6.37
C ARG A 144 3.28 -8.15 -7.28
N HIS A 145 4.36 -7.42 -7.01
CA HIS A 145 5.58 -7.47 -7.82
C HIS A 145 6.17 -8.88 -7.90
N PHE A 146 6.10 -9.64 -6.81
CA PHE A 146 6.57 -11.03 -6.77
C PHE A 146 5.52 -12.06 -7.22
N ASN A 147 4.35 -11.62 -7.71
CA ASN A 147 3.22 -12.48 -8.07
C ASN A 147 2.78 -13.42 -6.92
N ALA A 148 2.85 -12.92 -5.68
CA ALA A 148 2.44 -13.67 -4.51
C ALA A 148 0.96 -14.06 -4.59
N SER A 149 0.60 -15.19 -4.00
CA SER A 149 -0.78 -15.68 -4.03
C SER A 149 -1.74 -14.74 -3.29
N ASP A 150 -3.03 -14.81 -3.63
CA ASP A 150 -4.06 -14.09 -2.87
C ASP A 150 -4.11 -14.54 -1.40
N ALA A 151 -3.75 -15.80 -1.10
CA ALA A 151 -3.63 -16.28 0.28
C ALA A 151 -2.50 -15.56 1.04
N ALA A 152 -1.33 -15.40 0.43
CA ALA A 152 -0.22 -14.63 1.01
C ALA A 152 -0.58 -13.16 1.21
N ARG A 153 -1.26 -12.54 0.25
CA ARG A 153 -1.75 -11.15 0.35
C ARG A 153 -2.78 -10.97 1.47
N ARG A 154 -3.70 -11.92 1.64
CA ARG A 154 -4.68 -11.91 2.74
C ARG A 154 -3.98 -12.13 4.08
N ALA A 155 -3.02 -13.06 4.15
CA ALA A 155 -2.22 -13.33 5.33
C ALA A 155 -1.36 -12.13 5.72
N TRP A 156 -0.84 -11.39 4.74
CA TRP A 156 -0.17 -10.12 4.93
C TRP A 156 -1.09 -9.07 5.56
N CYS A 157 -2.36 -8.99 5.19
CA CYS A 157 -3.27 -8.10 5.92
C CYS A 157 -3.47 -8.53 7.38
N LEU A 158 -3.47 -9.84 7.68
CA LEU A 158 -3.66 -10.33 9.05
C LEU A 158 -2.41 -10.28 9.93
N HIS A 159 -1.21 -10.29 9.34
CA HIS A 159 0.03 -10.51 10.09
C HIS A 159 0.18 -9.62 11.34
N PRO A 160 -0.19 -8.32 11.33
CA PRO A 160 0.01 -7.50 12.53
C PRO A 160 -0.91 -7.88 13.69
N LEU A 161 -2.08 -8.46 13.40
CA LEU A 161 -3.03 -8.91 14.42
C LEU A 161 -2.51 -10.13 15.20
N VAL A 162 -1.48 -10.80 14.69
CA VAL A 162 -0.91 -12.00 15.31
C VAL A 162 0.59 -11.89 15.57
N GLN A 163 1.25 -10.81 15.12
CA GLN A 163 2.70 -10.72 15.13
C GLN A 163 3.28 -10.71 16.56
N ALA A 164 2.83 -9.78 17.41
CA ALA A 164 3.25 -9.76 18.81
C ALA A 164 2.42 -10.73 19.65
N ASP A 165 2.98 -11.18 20.76
CA ASP A 165 2.28 -12.08 21.70
C ASP A 165 0.99 -11.44 22.23
N GLY A 166 1.03 -10.14 22.52
CA GLY A 166 -0.13 -9.38 22.96
C GLY A 166 -1.22 -9.29 21.89
N ASP A 167 -0.84 -8.94 20.65
CA ASP A 167 -1.79 -8.84 19.53
C ASP A 167 -2.44 -10.20 19.24
N LEU A 168 -1.66 -11.28 19.26
CA LEU A 168 -2.17 -12.64 19.12
C LEU A 168 -3.16 -12.99 20.25
N ALA A 169 -2.81 -12.73 21.51
CA ALA A 169 -3.68 -13.04 22.64
C ALA A 169 -5.01 -12.26 22.58
N GLU A 170 -4.97 -11.00 22.17
CA GLU A 170 -6.17 -10.17 21.98
C GLU A 170 -7.02 -10.64 20.79
N SER A 171 -6.37 -10.99 19.68
CA SER A 171 -7.05 -11.35 18.43
C SER A 171 -7.56 -12.79 18.41
N PHE A 172 -6.93 -13.71 19.15
CA PHE A 172 -7.19 -15.15 19.10
C PHE A 172 -8.68 -15.53 19.25
N PRO A 173 -9.45 -14.99 20.23
CA PRO A 173 -10.87 -15.32 20.38
C PRO A 173 -11.73 -14.90 19.17
N ARG A 174 -11.22 -13.98 18.35
CA ARG A 174 -11.93 -13.32 17.25
C ARG A 174 -11.34 -13.63 15.88
N LEU A 175 -10.38 -14.56 15.75
CA LEU A 175 -9.76 -14.87 14.45
C LEU A 175 -10.77 -15.29 13.38
N HIS A 176 -11.82 -16.00 13.78
CA HIS A 176 -12.94 -16.38 12.91
C HIS A 176 -13.74 -15.17 12.37
N GLU A 177 -13.59 -13.98 12.97
CA GLU A 177 -14.16 -12.71 12.51
C GLU A 177 -13.32 -12.04 11.40
N PHE A 178 -12.04 -12.40 11.30
CA PHE A 178 -11.06 -11.74 10.42
C PHE A 178 -10.77 -12.53 9.16
N THR A 179 -10.84 -13.86 9.25
CA THR A 179 -10.68 -14.76 8.10
C THR A 179 -11.55 -16.00 8.26
N ASP A 180 -11.99 -16.54 7.13
CA ASP A 180 -12.65 -17.83 7.00
C ASP A 180 -11.73 -18.92 6.44
N SER A 181 -10.48 -18.57 6.12
CA SER A 181 -9.51 -19.45 5.47
C SER A 181 -8.46 -19.94 6.47
N PRO A 182 -8.46 -21.23 6.85
CA PRO A 182 -7.40 -21.81 7.67
C PRO A 182 -6.01 -21.66 7.04
N GLN A 183 -5.92 -21.69 5.71
CA GLN A 183 -4.66 -21.50 4.99
C GLN A 183 -4.10 -20.09 5.21
N VAL A 184 -4.94 -19.05 5.13
CA VAL A 184 -4.54 -17.66 5.37
C VAL A 184 -4.02 -17.48 6.80
N LEU A 185 -4.73 -18.07 7.78
CA LEU A 185 -4.28 -18.04 9.18
C LEU A 185 -2.95 -18.78 9.38
N ALA A 186 -2.80 -19.97 8.78
CA ALA A 186 -1.56 -20.74 8.88
C ALA A 186 -0.35 -19.97 8.30
N LEU A 187 -0.53 -19.28 7.17
CA LEU A 187 0.50 -18.42 6.58
C LEU A 187 0.88 -17.26 7.51
N ALA A 188 -0.10 -16.57 8.11
CA ALA A 188 0.16 -15.47 9.04
C ALA A 188 0.93 -15.95 10.29
N MET A 189 0.58 -17.13 10.81
CA MET A 189 1.25 -17.72 11.97
C MET A 189 2.67 -18.22 11.66
N GLU A 190 2.89 -18.80 10.47
CA GLU A 190 4.25 -19.20 10.06
C GLU A 190 5.12 -17.97 9.76
N TYR A 191 4.55 -16.93 9.14
CA TYR A 191 5.25 -15.66 9.01
C TYR A 191 5.66 -15.10 10.37
N ARG A 192 4.75 -15.07 11.35
CA ARG A 192 5.06 -14.66 12.73
C ARG A 192 6.22 -15.47 13.31
N ASN A 193 6.17 -16.80 13.18
CA ASN A 193 7.20 -17.71 13.68
C ASN A 193 8.59 -17.35 13.11
N ILE A 194 8.69 -17.21 11.77
CA ILE A 194 9.95 -16.88 11.10
C ILE A 194 10.39 -15.44 11.39
N ALA A 195 9.51 -14.45 11.26
CA ALA A 195 9.85 -13.04 11.46
C ALA A 195 10.34 -12.76 12.89
N ASN A 196 9.68 -13.33 13.91
CA ASN A 196 10.04 -13.12 15.31
C ASN A 196 11.34 -13.85 15.70
N ALA A 197 11.68 -14.95 15.04
CA ALA A 197 12.95 -15.66 15.27
C ALA A 197 14.19 -14.84 14.84
N TYR A 198 14.01 -13.79 14.03
CA TYR A 198 15.08 -13.02 13.41
C TYR A 198 14.87 -11.50 13.49
N LEU A 199 14.40 -11.04 14.65
CA LEU A 199 14.39 -9.61 14.96
C LEU A 199 15.81 -9.02 14.85
N SER A 200 15.91 -7.76 14.42
CA SER A 200 17.17 -7.10 14.04
C SER A 200 18.22 -6.96 15.16
N HIS A 201 17.88 -7.31 16.40
CA HIS A 201 18.84 -7.37 17.50
C HIS A 201 19.68 -8.65 17.49
N ARG A 202 19.22 -9.71 16.82
CA ARG A 202 19.99 -10.94 16.62
C ARG A 202 21.13 -10.69 15.65
N GLU A 203 22.31 -11.18 15.98
CA GLU A 203 23.44 -11.17 15.06
C GLU A 203 23.23 -12.27 14.01
N VAL A 204 23.18 -11.88 12.74
CA VAL A 204 23.09 -12.77 11.59
C VAL A 204 24.44 -12.71 10.90
N ALA A 205 25.20 -13.81 10.92
CA ALA A 205 26.55 -13.81 10.38
C ALA A 205 26.53 -13.94 8.87
N SER A 206 25.69 -14.85 8.34
CA SER A 206 25.53 -15.14 6.92
C SER A 206 24.07 -15.33 6.51
N THR A 207 23.82 -15.47 5.21
CA THR A 207 22.47 -15.78 4.69
C THR A 207 21.99 -17.17 5.09
N ASP A 208 22.88 -18.14 5.27
CA ASP A 208 22.54 -19.50 5.69
C ASP A 208 21.94 -19.56 7.10
N ASP A 209 22.23 -18.56 7.94
CA ASP A 209 21.64 -18.45 9.28
C ASP A 209 20.16 -18.12 9.23
N ILE A 210 19.64 -17.60 8.11
CA ILE A 210 18.27 -17.13 7.96
C ILE A 210 17.38 -18.27 7.45
N ALA A 211 16.51 -18.77 8.32
CA ALA A 211 15.46 -19.71 7.97
C ALA A 211 14.31 -18.99 7.24
N LEU A 212 13.83 -19.56 6.13
CA LEU A 212 12.68 -19.05 5.38
C LEU A 212 11.38 -19.84 5.63
N GLY A 213 11.46 -20.95 6.34
CA GLY A 213 10.38 -21.93 6.42
C GLY A 213 10.18 -22.69 5.10
N PRO A 214 9.20 -23.61 5.04
CA PRO A 214 8.95 -24.43 3.85
C PRO A 214 7.92 -23.82 2.88
N LEU A 215 7.25 -22.73 3.25
CA LEU A 215 6.12 -22.17 2.50
C LEU A 215 6.57 -20.98 1.62
N PRO A 216 6.49 -21.08 0.28
CA PRO A 216 6.88 -19.98 -0.61
C PRO A 216 6.13 -18.68 -0.36
N ASP A 217 4.83 -18.78 -0.03
CA ASP A 217 3.99 -17.62 0.33
C ASP A 217 4.54 -16.84 1.53
N VAL A 218 5.15 -17.52 2.50
CA VAL A 218 5.78 -16.86 3.66
C VAL A 218 7.08 -16.15 3.25
N ALA A 219 7.83 -16.73 2.31
CA ALA A 219 8.99 -16.04 1.74
C ALA A 219 8.59 -14.75 1.00
N ASP A 220 7.45 -14.73 0.30
CA ASP A 220 6.91 -13.51 -0.32
C ASP A 220 6.49 -12.47 0.73
N MET A 221 5.85 -12.88 1.82
CA MET A 221 5.53 -11.98 2.94
C MET A 221 6.80 -11.40 3.59
N LEU A 222 7.86 -12.19 3.72
CA LEU A 222 9.16 -11.71 4.21
C LEU A 222 9.81 -10.75 3.21
N ARG A 223 9.65 -10.93 1.90
CA ARG A 223 10.10 -9.95 0.89
C ARG A 223 9.40 -8.60 1.09
N ALA A 224 8.08 -8.61 1.27
CA ALA A 224 7.31 -7.40 1.57
C ALA A 224 7.85 -6.67 2.81
N ASP A 225 7.95 -7.38 3.94
CA ASP A 225 8.47 -6.85 5.19
C ASP A 225 9.87 -6.24 5.03
N LYS A 226 10.81 -7.00 4.46
CA LYS A 226 12.22 -6.58 4.39
C LYS A 226 12.44 -5.45 3.39
N VAL A 227 11.74 -5.45 2.26
CA VAL A 227 11.81 -4.35 1.29
C VAL A 227 11.28 -3.06 1.93
N GLN A 228 10.14 -3.10 2.59
CA GLN A 228 9.54 -1.91 3.19
C GLN A 228 10.36 -1.37 4.37
N ASN A 229 10.75 -2.25 5.29
CA ASN A 229 11.55 -1.86 6.45
C ASN A 229 12.91 -1.28 6.04
N TYR A 230 13.52 -1.82 4.97
CA TYR A 230 14.78 -1.27 4.48
C TYR A 230 14.57 0.08 3.79
N LYS A 231 13.50 0.24 3.00
CA LYS A 231 13.11 1.53 2.40
C LYS A 231 12.93 2.60 3.49
N ASP A 232 12.16 2.30 4.54
CA ASP A 232 11.92 3.23 5.65
C ASP A 232 13.22 3.52 6.43
N PHE A 233 14.07 2.51 6.64
CA PHE A 233 15.38 2.71 7.24
C PHE A 233 16.23 3.69 6.43
N LEU A 234 16.31 3.51 5.11
CA LEU A 234 17.10 4.38 4.24
C LEU A 234 16.56 5.83 4.22
N LEU A 235 15.24 5.99 4.15
CA LEU A 235 14.60 7.31 4.07
C LEU A 235 14.61 8.10 5.38
N HIS A 236 14.57 7.43 6.53
CA HIS A 236 14.26 8.10 7.80
C HIS A 236 15.25 7.81 8.94
N HIS A 237 16.07 6.75 8.84
CA HIS A 237 16.84 6.26 9.99
C HIS A 237 18.33 6.05 9.71
N ARG A 238 18.75 5.95 8.45
CA ARG A 238 20.13 5.66 8.06
C ARG A 238 21.14 6.57 8.74
N GLU A 239 20.86 7.87 8.76
CA GLU A 239 21.79 8.85 9.30
C GLU A 239 21.78 8.93 10.84
N SER A 240 20.64 8.68 11.47
CA SER A 240 20.43 8.90 12.91
C SER A 240 20.53 7.64 13.77
N HIS A 241 20.43 6.44 13.18
CA HIS A 241 20.35 5.20 13.96
C HIS A 241 21.73 4.76 14.49
N PRO A 242 21.91 4.53 15.81
CA PRO A 242 23.20 4.14 16.39
C PRO A 242 23.78 2.85 15.80
N ARG A 243 22.90 1.93 15.38
CA ARG A 243 23.26 0.64 14.74
C ARG A 243 23.17 0.66 13.21
N ARG A 244 23.25 1.81 12.55
CA ARG A 244 23.01 1.94 11.10
C ARG A 244 23.80 0.95 10.25
N SER A 245 25.09 0.74 10.51
CA SER A 245 25.92 -0.19 9.73
C SER A 245 25.49 -1.65 9.92
N ALA A 246 25.08 -2.02 11.15
CA ALA A 246 24.58 -3.36 11.44
C ALA A 246 23.19 -3.60 10.82
N LEU A 247 22.32 -2.59 10.83
CA LEU A 247 20.99 -2.67 10.21
C LEU A 247 21.08 -2.73 8.68
N ASP A 248 21.95 -1.92 8.07
CA ASP A 248 22.21 -1.97 6.62
C ASP A 248 22.69 -3.37 6.19
N ARG A 249 23.66 -3.94 6.91
CA ARG A 249 24.11 -5.33 6.71
C ARG A 249 22.96 -6.33 6.90
N TYR A 250 22.18 -6.20 7.97
CA TYR A 250 21.03 -7.07 8.25
C TYR A 250 20.04 -7.09 7.09
N PHE A 251 19.63 -5.92 6.59
CA PHE A 251 18.69 -5.85 5.46
C PHE A 251 19.30 -6.43 4.19
N ARG A 252 20.57 -6.16 3.89
CA ARG A 252 21.25 -6.75 2.71
C ARG A 252 21.30 -8.27 2.76
N LEU A 253 21.61 -8.86 3.91
CA LEU A 253 21.60 -10.32 4.09
C LEU A 253 20.20 -10.90 3.87
N TRP A 254 19.15 -10.23 4.39
CA TRP A 254 17.77 -10.64 4.17
C TRP A 254 17.37 -10.57 2.70
N LEU A 255 17.68 -9.48 2.01
CA LEU A 255 17.36 -9.32 0.59
C LEU A 255 18.07 -10.37 -0.26
N ASP A 256 19.36 -10.63 0.00
CA ASP A 256 20.12 -11.67 -0.69
C ASP A 256 19.50 -13.06 -0.45
N ARG A 257 19.19 -13.39 0.80
CA ARG A 257 18.57 -14.66 1.17
C ARG A 257 17.20 -14.88 0.51
N LEU A 258 16.43 -13.81 0.36
CA LEU A 258 15.11 -13.81 -0.27
C LEU A 258 15.19 -13.64 -1.81
N SER A 259 16.40 -13.61 -2.37
CA SER A 259 16.65 -13.44 -3.81
C SER A 259 16.06 -12.13 -4.37
N VAL A 260 16.13 -11.06 -3.59
CA VAL A 260 15.78 -9.69 -4.03
C VAL A 260 17.06 -9.00 -4.48
N SER A 261 17.27 -8.92 -5.79
CA SER A 261 18.46 -8.26 -6.34
C SER A 261 18.46 -6.75 -6.04
N ARG A 262 19.62 -6.10 -6.18
CA ARG A 262 19.73 -4.64 -6.01
C ARG A 262 18.83 -3.89 -6.99
N GLU A 263 18.72 -4.37 -8.22
CA GLU A 263 17.91 -3.78 -9.29
C GLU A 263 16.41 -3.89 -8.96
N VAL A 264 15.98 -5.05 -8.47
CA VAL A 264 14.61 -5.26 -7.99
C VAL A 264 14.32 -4.35 -6.81
N PHE A 265 15.21 -4.30 -5.82
CA PHE A 265 15.05 -3.41 -4.68
C PHE A 265 15.00 -1.94 -5.09
N ALA A 266 15.86 -1.48 -5.99
CA ALA A 266 15.86 -0.10 -6.48
C ALA A 266 14.54 0.26 -7.19
N THR A 267 14.01 -0.68 -7.98
CA THR A 267 12.70 -0.52 -8.64
C THR A 267 11.58 -0.38 -7.61
N LEU A 268 11.53 -1.26 -6.61
CA LEU A 268 10.55 -1.20 -5.53
C LEU A 268 10.72 0.05 -4.67
N PHE A 269 11.95 0.41 -4.30
CA PHE A 269 12.27 1.60 -3.53
C PHE A 269 11.75 2.88 -4.21
N ALA A 270 11.94 3.02 -5.53
CA ALA A 270 11.40 4.14 -6.28
C ALA A 270 9.87 4.08 -6.40
N ARG A 271 9.31 2.89 -6.59
CA ARG A 271 7.87 2.68 -6.78
C ARG A 271 7.05 3.01 -5.52
N LEU A 272 7.50 2.54 -4.36
CA LEU A 272 6.80 2.70 -3.09
C LEU A 272 6.82 4.15 -2.57
N GLN A 273 7.68 5.01 -3.11
CA GLN A 273 7.67 6.44 -2.82
C GLN A 273 6.54 7.15 -3.56
N VAL A 274 5.33 7.11 -2.99
CA VAL A 274 4.14 7.78 -3.51
C VAL A 274 4.18 9.26 -3.16
N ARG A 275 5.00 10.01 -3.90
CA ARG A 275 5.15 11.46 -3.77
C ARG A 275 5.67 12.07 -5.09
N PRO A 276 5.46 13.37 -5.31
CA PRO A 276 5.95 14.04 -6.53
C PRO A 276 7.47 13.96 -6.68
N GLU A 277 8.21 14.21 -5.60
CA GLU A 277 9.68 14.21 -5.60
C GLU A 277 10.22 12.95 -4.92
N LYS A 278 10.77 12.03 -5.72
CA LYS A 278 11.35 10.79 -5.21
C LYS A 278 12.81 10.99 -4.83
N ILE A 279 13.20 10.43 -3.68
CA ILE A 279 14.60 10.36 -3.26
C ILE A 279 15.25 9.18 -3.99
N PRO A 280 16.40 9.38 -4.67
CA PRO A 280 17.14 8.30 -5.31
C PRO A 280 17.77 7.39 -4.25
N LEU A 281 17.94 6.11 -4.58
CA LEU A 281 18.50 5.13 -3.66
C LEU A 281 19.96 5.44 -3.25
N ASP A 282 20.73 6.05 -4.15
CA ASP A 282 22.15 6.39 -3.93
C ASP A 282 22.35 7.80 -3.32
N GLY A 283 21.26 8.42 -2.83
CA GLY A 283 21.26 9.71 -2.12
C GLY A 283 21.53 9.61 -0.62
#